data_AF-H1LYD2-F1
#
_entry.id   AF-H1LYD2-F1
#
_cell.length_a   1.000
_cell.length_b   1.000
_cell.length_c   1.000
_cell.angle_alpha   90.00
_cell.angle_beta   90.00
_cell.angle_gamma   90.00
#
_symmetry.space_group_name_H-M   'P 1'
#
loop_
_entity.id
_entity.type
_entity.pdbx_description
1 polymer ?
#
loop_
_entity_poly.entity_id
_entity_poly.type
_entity_poly.pdbx_seq_one_letter_code
_entity_poly.pdbx_strand_id
1 'polypeptide(L)'
;MIFVSNDNTVAEAMPILTSEAIKAKKPVYVGADSMVMDGGLATVGIDYTDLGKETAKMVDEVLKGKPVNEIPVKVFKDDLFIYVNTDTAKALGIEIPDSIKNDKKFVEIKSNK
;
A
#
# COMPACT_ATOMS: atom_id res chain seq x y z
N MET A 1 -13.87 -7.21 9.73
CA MET A 1 -12.83 -6.76 8.78
C MET A 1 -13.28 -5.42 8.25
N ILE A 2 -12.37 -4.47 8.14
CA ILE A 2 -12.60 -3.16 7.53
C ILE A 2 -11.76 -3.12 6.27
N PHE A 3 -12.31 -2.63 5.17
CA PHE A 3 -11.55 -2.32 3.96
C PHE A 3 -11.61 -0.82 3.71
N VAL A 4 -10.45 -0.22 3.46
CA VAL A 4 -10.31 1.18 3.12
C VAL A 4 -9.75 1.27 1.70
N SER A 5 -10.49 1.92 0.81
CA SER A 5 -10.01 2.23 -0.54
C SER A 5 -8.89 3.28 -0.52
N ASN A 6 -8.36 3.64 -1.70
CA ASN A 6 -7.39 4.74 -1.83
C ASN A 6 -8.08 6.09 -1.63
N ASP A 7 -8.37 6.41 -0.37
CA ASP A 7 -9.04 7.62 0.07
C ASP A 7 -8.09 8.45 0.95
N ASN A 8 -7.80 9.67 0.51
CA ASN A 8 -6.85 10.54 1.20
C ASN A 8 -7.35 10.98 2.58
N THR A 9 -8.66 11.16 2.75
CA THR A 9 -9.24 11.56 4.04
C THR A 9 -9.11 10.46 5.08
N VAL A 10 -9.33 9.20 4.69
CA VAL A 10 -9.11 8.07 5.60
C VAL A 10 -7.61 7.83 5.82
N ALA A 11 -6.77 8.01 4.80
CA ALA A 11 -5.32 7.93 4.94
C ALA A 11 -4.79 8.86 6.04
N GLU A 12 -5.22 10.12 6.05
CA GLU A 12 -4.85 11.10 7.10
C GLU A 12 -5.29 10.67 8.51
N ALA A 13 -6.39 9.91 8.63
CA ALA A 13 -6.93 9.43 9.90
C ALA A 13 -6.55 7.98 10.24
N MET A 14 -5.68 7.33 9.45
CA MET A 14 -5.34 5.90 9.61
C MET A 14 -4.84 5.51 11.00
N PRO A 15 -4.00 6.30 11.69
CA PRO A 15 -3.56 5.95 13.04
C PRO A 15 -4.72 5.82 14.03
N ILE A 16 -5.72 6.71 13.92
CA ILE A 16 -6.92 6.69 14.77
C ILE A 16 -7.78 5.46 14.43
N LEU A 17 -8.03 5.23 13.14
CA LEU A 17 -8.79 4.07 12.67
C LEU A 17 -8.14 2.76 13.13
N THR A 18 -6.81 2.64 12.96
CA THR A 18 -6.04 1.46 13.36
C THR A 18 -6.17 1.21 14.86
N SER A 19 -6.02 2.25 15.69
CA SER A 19 -6.13 2.11 17.15
C SER A 19 -7.48 1.54 17.57
N GLU A 20 -8.58 2.08 17.04
CA GLU A 20 -9.93 1.61 17.35
C GLU A 20 -10.22 0.22 16.78
N ALA A 21 -9.73 -0.06 15.57
CA ALA A 21 -9.88 -1.37 14.95
C ALA A 21 -9.13 -2.47 15.70
N ILE A 22 -7.92 -2.19 16.21
CA ILE A 22 -7.16 -3.12 17.06
C ILE A 22 -7.92 -3.39 18.37
N LYS A 23 -8.45 -2.37 19.04
CA LYS A 23 -9.29 -2.54 20.25
C LYS A 23 -10.50 -3.44 19.97
N ALA A 24 -11.12 -3.26 18.80
CA ALA A 24 -12.24 -4.07 18.33
C ALA A 24 -11.83 -5.45 17.78
N LYS A 25 -10.54 -5.78 17.75
CA LYS A 25 -9.96 -6.99 17.13
C LYS A 25 -10.43 -7.18 15.70
N LYS A 26 -10.52 -6.09 14.93
CA LYS A 26 -10.90 -6.09 13.52
C LYS A 26 -9.67 -5.75 12.67
N PRO A 27 -9.25 -6.63 11.76
CA PRO A 27 -8.21 -6.29 10.80
C PRO A 27 -8.70 -5.22 9.82
N VAL A 28 -7.79 -4.32 9.46
CA VAL A 28 -8.01 -3.26 8.46
C VAL A 28 -7.15 -3.56 7.24
N TYR A 29 -7.77 -3.82 6.10
CA TYR A 29 -7.09 -3.91 4.81
C TYR A 29 -7.23 -2.57 4.09
N VAL A 30 -6.17 -2.16 3.42
CA VAL A 30 -6.07 -0.82 2.82
C VAL A 30 -5.70 -0.92 1.35
N GLY A 31 -5.93 0.14 0.58
CA GLY A 31 -5.63 0.13 -0.86
C GLY A 31 -4.21 0.55 -1.23
N ALA A 32 -3.44 1.08 -0.28
CA ALA A 32 -2.09 1.60 -0.50
C ALA A 32 -1.12 1.08 0.56
N ASP A 33 0.14 0.89 0.16
CA ASP A 33 1.24 0.48 1.03
C ASP A 33 1.56 1.53 2.11
N SER A 34 1.47 2.82 1.81
CA SER A 34 1.58 3.91 2.78
C SER A 34 0.61 3.76 3.95
N MET A 35 -0.64 3.39 3.66
CA MET A 35 -1.66 3.16 4.69
C MET A 35 -1.38 1.89 5.52
N VAL A 36 -0.58 0.94 5.00
CA VAL A 36 -0.06 -0.20 5.78
C VAL A 36 1.03 0.29 6.75
N MET A 37 1.88 1.22 6.32
CA MET A 37 2.86 1.88 7.18
C MET A 37 2.20 2.68 8.31
N ASP A 38 1.04 3.29 8.03
CA ASP A 38 0.24 4.04 9.02
C ASP A 38 -0.65 3.16 9.93
N GLY A 39 -0.49 1.84 9.86
CA GLY A 39 -1.08 0.90 10.81
C GLY A 39 -2.10 -0.08 10.23
N GLY A 40 -2.47 0.05 8.95
CA GLY A 40 -3.25 -0.97 8.25
C GLY A 40 -2.57 -2.34 8.32
N LEU A 41 -3.36 -3.42 8.34
CA LEU A 41 -2.82 -4.78 8.45
C LEU A 41 -2.06 -5.18 7.18
N ALA A 42 -2.70 -5.03 6.02
CA ALA A 42 -2.11 -5.51 4.76
C ALA A 42 -2.76 -4.87 3.53
N THR A 43 -2.04 -4.92 2.42
CA THR A 43 -2.55 -4.63 1.07
C THR A 43 -1.91 -5.53 0.02
N VAL A 44 -2.57 -5.64 -1.14
CA VAL A 44 -1.97 -6.09 -2.39
C VAL A 44 -1.99 -4.91 -3.33
N GLY A 45 -0.81 -4.35 -3.60
CA GLY A 45 -0.70 -3.05 -4.23
C GLY A 45 0.52 -2.93 -5.12
N ILE A 46 0.54 -1.84 -5.88
CA ILE A 46 1.69 -1.44 -6.68
C ILE A 46 2.80 -0.94 -5.77
N ASP A 47 4.05 -1.12 -6.20
CA ASP A 47 5.17 -0.40 -5.58
C ASP A 47 5.10 1.07 -6.00
N TYR A 48 4.86 1.97 -5.04
CA TYR A 48 4.77 3.40 -5.30
C TYR A 48 6.10 4.00 -5.78
N THR A 49 7.23 3.34 -5.52
CA THR A 49 8.53 3.71 -6.07
C THR A 49 8.55 3.51 -7.59
N ASP A 50 8.01 2.40 -8.07
CA ASP A 50 7.94 2.10 -9.50
C ASP A 50 6.91 2.99 -10.21
N LEU A 51 5.78 3.28 -9.55
CA LEU A 51 4.85 4.32 -10.00
C LEU A 51 5.55 5.68 -10.16
N GLY A 52 6.35 6.08 -9.18
CA GLY A 52 7.13 7.32 -9.23
C GLY A 52 8.14 7.35 -10.37
N LYS A 53 8.85 6.23 -10.62
CA LYS A 53 9.78 6.11 -11.76
C LYS A 53 9.08 6.26 -13.10
N GLU A 54 7.92 5.62 -13.29
CA GLU A 54 7.16 5.77 -14.54
C GLU A 54 6.65 7.20 -14.70
N THR A 55 6.20 7.83 -13.62
CA THR A 55 5.82 9.25 -13.64
C THR A 55 6.98 10.14 -14.06
N ALA A 56 8.19 9.92 -13.53
CA ALA A 56 9.37 10.68 -13.90
C ALA A 56 9.75 10.53 -15.38
N LYS A 57 9.60 9.33 -15.97
CA LYS A 57 9.81 9.10 -17.41
C LYS A 57 8.81 9.90 -18.25
N MET A 58 7.54 9.91 -17.87
CA MET A 58 6.52 10.71 -18.57
C MET A 58 6.85 12.21 -18.50
N VAL A 59 7.33 12.70 -17.35
CA VAL A 59 7.78 14.10 -17.21
C VAL A 59 8.97 14.39 -18.14
N ASP A 60 9.95 13.50 -18.23
CA ASP A 60 11.10 13.64 -19.14
C ASP A 60 10.67 13.71 -20.62
N GLU A 61 9.70 12.89 -21.05
CA GLU A 61 9.12 12.98 -22.40
C GLU A 61 8.49 14.35 -22.69
N VAL A 62 7.72 14.90 -21.74
CA VAL A 62 7.12 16.23 -21.85
C VAL A 62 8.19 17.31 -21.93
N LEU A 63 9.22 17.24 -21.07
CA LEU A 63 10.32 18.22 -21.06
C LEU A 63 11.15 18.20 -22.35
N LYS A 64 11.19 17.06 -23.06
CA LYS A 64 11.80 16.91 -24.38
C LYS A 64 10.91 17.37 -25.55
N GLY A 65 9.73 17.92 -25.26
CA GLY A 65 8.84 18.54 -26.23
C GLY A 65 7.73 17.63 -26.78
N LYS A 66 7.54 16.44 -26.22
CA LYS A 66 6.42 15.56 -26.62
C LYS A 66 5.09 16.14 -26.12
N PRO A 67 4.06 16.28 -26.99
CA PRO A 67 2.73 16.70 -26.57
C PRO A 67 2.11 15.75 -25.53
N VAL A 68 1.51 16.30 -24.49
CA VAL A 68 0.90 15.52 -23.38
C VAL A 68 -0.18 14.56 -23.89
N ASN A 69 -0.96 14.96 -24.89
CA ASN A 69 -2.03 14.13 -25.47
C ASN A 69 -1.52 12.91 -26.25
N GLU A 70 -0.23 12.83 -26.56
CA GLU A 70 0.42 11.69 -27.21
C GLU A 70 1.09 10.73 -26.22
N ILE A 71 1.11 11.07 -24.92
CA ILE A 71 1.66 10.21 -23.87
C ILE A 71 0.52 9.37 -23.30
N PRO A 72 0.51 8.03 -23.51
CA PRO A 72 -0.58 7.19 -23.03
C PRO A 72 -0.57 7.08 -21.50
N VAL A 73 -1.77 7.02 -20.91
CA VAL A 73 -1.92 6.77 -19.47
C VAL A 73 -1.39 5.37 -19.15
N LYS A 74 -0.40 5.30 -18.25
CA LYS A 74 0.11 4.04 -17.73
C LYS A 74 -0.83 3.50 -16.64
N VAL A 75 -1.25 2.25 -16.79
CA VAL A 75 -2.02 1.53 -15.78
C VAL A 75 -1.21 0.33 -15.31
N PHE A 76 -1.04 0.21 -14.01
CA PHE A 76 -0.40 -0.93 -13.37
C PHE A 76 -1.47 -1.96 -13.04
N LYS A 77 -1.45 -3.10 -13.72
CA LYS A 77 -2.41 -4.21 -13.51
C LYS A 77 -1.74 -5.49 -13.03
N ASP A 78 -0.44 -5.61 -13.29
CA ASP A 78 0.35 -6.80 -13.04
C ASP A 78 1.49 -6.46 -12.06
N ASP A 79 2.14 -7.50 -11.55
CA ASP A 79 3.34 -7.40 -10.70
C ASP A 79 3.13 -6.70 -9.34
N LEU A 80 1.97 -6.94 -8.73
CA LEU A 80 1.62 -6.42 -7.42
C LEU A 80 2.42 -7.08 -6.29
N PHE A 81 2.62 -6.33 -5.21
CA PHE A 81 3.30 -6.75 -4.00
C PHE A 81 2.32 -6.94 -2.85
N ILE A 82 2.64 -7.87 -1.96
CA ILE A 82 1.87 -8.17 -0.75
C ILE A 82 2.58 -7.47 0.42
N TYR A 83 2.02 -6.37 0.88
CA TYR A 83 2.56 -5.64 2.04
C TYR A 83 1.81 -6.05 3.29
N VAL A 84 2.54 -6.39 4.35
CA VAL A 84 1.93 -6.76 5.64
C VAL A 84 2.63 -6.05 6.79
N ASN A 85 1.84 -5.38 7.64
CA ASN A 85 2.32 -4.78 8.88
C ASN A 85 2.38 -5.83 9.98
N THR A 86 3.59 -6.26 10.32
CA THR A 86 3.80 -7.34 11.31
C THR A 86 3.53 -6.90 12.75
N ASP A 87 3.66 -5.61 13.04
CA ASP A 87 3.30 -5.05 14.35
C ASP A 87 1.78 -5.05 14.56
N THR A 88 1.03 -4.62 13.54
CA THR A 88 -0.45 -4.68 13.55
C THR A 88 -0.94 -6.12 13.61
N ALA A 89 -0.34 -7.03 12.83
CA ALA A 89 -0.67 -8.46 12.89
C ALA A 89 -0.47 -9.02 14.30
N LYS A 90 0.65 -8.71 14.96
CA LYS A 90 0.94 -9.10 16.33
C LYS A 90 -0.06 -8.49 17.34
N ALA A 91 -0.40 -7.21 17.20
CA ALA A 91 -1.38 -6.55 18.06
C ALA A 91 -2.79 -7.16 17.95
N LEU A 92 -3.13 -7.69 16.77
CA LEU A 92 -4.38 -8.40 16.51
C LEU A 92 -4.32 -9.90 16.87
N GLY A 93 -3.15 -10.44 17.20
CA GLY A 93 -2.95 -11.88 17.42
C GLY A 93 -3.10 -12.72 16.15
N ILE A 94 -2.76 -12.13 14.99
CA ILE A 94 -2.83 -12.78 13.67
C ILE A 94 -1.45 -13.36 13.33
N GLU A 95 -1.41 -14.66 13.09
CA GLU A 95 -0.25 -15.32 12.49
C GLU A 95 -0.34 -15.23 10.96
N ILE A 96 0.71 -14.71 10.33
CA ILE A 96 0.79 -14.65 8.87
C ILE A 96 1.20 -16.04 8.35
N PRO A 97 0.40 -16.67 7.46
CA PRO A 97 0.70 -17.98 6.91
C PRO A 97 2.00 -18.02 6.11
N ASP A 98 2.69 -19.17 6.12
CA ASP A 98 3.92 -19.39 5.34
C ASP A 98 3.71 -19.24 3.84
N SER A 99 2.50 -19.55 3.35
CA SER A 99 2.13 -19.34 1.94
C SER A 99 2.20 -17.87 1.51
N ILE A 100 2.06 -16.94 2.45
CA ILE A 100 2.18 -15.50 2.20
C ILE A 100 3.61 -15.03 2.49
N LYS A 101 4.20 -15.44 3.62
CA LYS A 101 5.57 -15.03 3.99
C LYS A 101 6.64 -15.46 2.99
N ASN A 102 6.46 -16.63 2.37
CA ASN A 102 7.42 -17.18 1.42
C ASN A 102 7.17 -16.71 -0.03
N ASP A 103 6.16 -15.86 -0.26
CA ASP A 103 5.94 -15.27 -1.57
C ASP A 103 7.10 -14.31 -1.92
N LYS A 104 7.57 -14.35 -3.16
CA LYS A 104 8.66 -13.47 -3.64
C LYS A 104 8.25 -12.00 -3.66
N LYS A 105 6.95 -11.73 -3.68
CA LYS A 105 6.33 -10.40 -3.67
C LYS A 105 5.92 -9.96 -2.27
N PHE A 106 6.26 -10.72 -1.23
CA PHE A 106 6.04 -10.33 0.15
C PHE A 106 6.97 -9.20 0.58
N VAL A 107 6.40 -8.18 1.20
CA VAL A 107 7.11 -7.06 1.80
C VAL A 107 6.65 -6.91 3.24
N GLU A 108 7.59 -7.07 4.16
CA GLU A 108 7.36 -6.80 5.58
C GLU A 108 7.41 -5.30 5.86
N ILE A 109 6.35 -4.78 6.48
CA ILE A 109 6.29 -3.43 7.01
C ILE A 109 6.30 -3.49 8.53
N LYS A 110 7.13 -2.66 9.15
CA LYS A 110 7.13 -2.40 10.59
C LYS A 110 6.75 -0.95 10.80
N SER A 111 5.99 -0.69 11.85
CA SER A 111 5.56 0.66 12.15
C SER A 111 6.78 1.47 12.56
N ASN A 112 7.05 2.59 11.90
CA ASN A 112 8.10 3.51 12.34
C ASN A 112 7.67 4.09 13.70
N LYS A 113 8.44 3.80 14.75
CA LYS A 113 8.34 4.49 16.03
C LYS A 113 9.05 5.84 15.96
#